data_AF-A0A3Q7TBI1-F1
#
_entry.id   AF-A0A3Q7TBI1-F1
#
_cell.length_a   1.000
_cell.length_b   1.000
_cell.length_c   1.000
_cell.angle_alpha   90.00
_cell.angle_beta   90.00
_cell.angle_gamma   90.00
#
_symmetry.space_group_name_H-M   'P 1'
#
loop_
_entity.id
_entity.type
_entity.pdbx_description
1 polymer ?
#
loop_
_entity_poly.entity_id
_entity_poly.type
_entity_poly.pdbx_seq_one_letter_code
_entity_poly.pdbx_strand_id
1 'polypeptide(L)'
;MDVGADEFEQSLPLLQELVLGADFVGLDIEFTGLRSNLSRPQQISLFDLPSEWYLKTRHSVQQFTICQIGLSVFSSIEGESNKYVAHSCNFFLFPTTFGILDSEFSFQASSVQFLNQYGFDYNKFLKNGIPYMNEEQEKKIKHNILTGNWRVRSSLDKDQIKVVIDEVTRWLDLAEEGDWMTLPGIAGFQAFEVQLVLRQALPDIWTVLRDQGIIVKKVSKQHRWYLENTSCDRESCWKEKILLSARGFSVFFQMLVKAQKPLVGHNMMMDLLHLHEKFFRPLPESYDQFKLNIHNLFPILIDTKNVTKDIWKELNFPRVSNLSEVYEVLNSDLNPTKNSGPVVIHASKCEKYVETKYPHEAAYDAFLCGSVLLKVAHLLLWRVHSAGPMPEPSFSLYLDVLAPYVNQVNLIRAGVPKINFSGPDCPSIRPPILLLRVRRWPGVSEQQVYLLGAS
;
A
#
# COMPACT_ATOMS: atom_id res chain seq x y z
N MET A 1 -2.34 15.31 2.06
CA MET A 1 -3.77 15.03 2.33
C MET A 1 -3.89 13.73 3.10
N ASP A 2 -4.65 13.72 4.19
CA ASP A 2 -5.00 12.46 4.89
C ASP A 2 -6.36 11.99 4.37
N VAL A 3 -6.47 10.70 4.04
CA VAL A 3 -7.68 10.09 3.49
C VAL A 3 -8.09 8.93 4.38
N GLY A 4 -9.25 9.06 5.03
CA GLY A 4 -9.90 8.01 5.80
C GLY A 4 -11.03 7.35 5.01
N ALA A 5 -11.73 6.41 5.64
CA ALA A 5 -12.84 5.69 5.02
C ALA A 5 -13.97 6.61 4.53
N ASP A 6 -14.30 7.66 5.28
CA ASP A 6 -15.44 8.54 5.02
C ASP A 6 -15.23 9.42 3.79
N GLU A 7 -14.00 9.91 3.56
CA GLU A 7 -13.66 10.79 2.44
C GLU A 7 -13.15 10.05 1.20
N PHE A 8 -12.85 8.75 1.32
CA PHE A 8 -12.16 8.00 0.27
C PHE A 8 -12.96 7.95 -1.03
N GLU A 9 -14.23 7.55 -0.99
CA GLU A 9 -15.06 7.42 -2.19
C GLU A 9 -15.22 8.76 -2.93
N GLN A 10 -15.40 9.86 -2.19
CA GLN A 10 -15.52 11.21 -2.76
C GLN A 10 -14.20 11.70 -3.37
N SER A 11 -13.07 11.20 -2.86
CA SER A 11 -11.73 11.56 -3.34
C SER A 11 -11.30 10.77 -4.57
N LEU A 12 -11.95 9.63 -4.89
CA LEU A 12 -11.55 8.74 -5.99
C LEU A 12 -11.40 9.45 -7.36
N PRO A 13 -12.32 10.33 -7.81
CA PRO A 13 -12.17 11.00 -9.11
C PRO A 13 -10.89 11.86 -9.17
N LEU A 14 -10.62 12.62 -8.11
CA LEU A 14 -9.41 13.44 -8.00
C LEU A 14 -8.15 12.56 -7.98
N LEU A 15 -8.16 11.48 -7.18
CA LEU A 15 -7.03 10.55 -7.09
C LEU A 15 -6.74 9.89 -8.45
N GLN A 16 -7.78 9.53 -9.20
CA GLN A 16 -7.64 8.97 -10.53
C GLN A 16 -7.03 9.97 -11.51
N GLU A 17 -7.50 11.22 -11.52
CA GLU A 17 -6.94 12.29 -12.35
C GLU A 17 -5.44 12.51 -12.06
N LEU A 18 -5.09 12.62 -10.77
CA LEU A 18 -3.70 12.78 -10.34
C LEU A 18 -2.80 11.65 -10.85
N VAL A 19 -3.22 10.40 -10.66
CA VAL A 19 -2.43 9.24 -11.10
C VAL A 19 -2.29 9.17 -12.62
N LEU A 20 -3.33 9.52 -13.38
CA LEU A 20 -3.27 9.52 -14.84
C LEU A 20 -2.34 10.63 -15.37
N GLY A 21 -2.37 11.81 -14.75
CA GLY A 21 -1.50 12.95 -15.06
C GLY A 21 -0.09 12.87 -14.46
N ALA A 22 0.24 11.79 -13.75
CA ALA A 22 1.55 11.62 -13.13
C ALA A 22 2.65 11.31 -14.14
N ASP A 23 3.85 11.83 -13.90
CA ASP A 23 5.08 11.31 -14.51
C ASP A 23 5.50 10.01 -13.80
N PHE A 24 5.41 9.98 -12.47
CA PHE A 24 5.68 8.81 -11.64
C PHE A 24 5.02 8.95 -10.26
N VAL A 25 5.02 7.86 -9.49
CA VAL A 25 4.43 7.80 -8.15
C VAL A 25 5.48 7.31 -7.15
N GLY A 26 5.75 8.12 -6.12
CA GLY A 26 6.50 7.72 -4.93
C GLY A 26 5.61 6.93 -3.97
N LEU A 27 6.16 5.90 -3.33
CA LEU A 27 5.49 5.00 -2.41
C LEU A 27 6.34 4.79 -1.15
N ASP A 28 5.67 4.78 -0.01
CA ASP A 28 6.18 4.27 1.26
C ASP A 28 5.01 3.67 2.07
N ILE A 29 5.26 2.65 2.88
CA ILE A 29 4.21 1.93 3.63
C ILE A 29 4.64 1.69 5.07
N GLU A 30 3.74 2.02 6.00
CA GLU A 30 3.91 1.69 7.41
C GLU A 30 3.16 0.40 7.77
N PHE A 31 3.82 -0.43 8.58
CA PHE A 31 3.37 -1.78 8.91
C PHE A 31 3.13 -1.97 10.40
N THR A 32 2.20 -2.86 10.76
CA THR A 32 1.97 -3.24 12.16
C THR A 32 3.11 -4.07 12.76
N GLY A 33 4.02 -4.57 11.93
CA GLY A 33 5.23 -5.28 12.30
C GLY A 33 6.06 -5.66 11.09
N LEU A 34 7.32 -6.05 11.32
CA LEU A 34 8.28 -6.35 10.26
C LEU A 34 8.72 -7.81 10.26
N ARG A 35 8.84 -8.43 11.44
CA ARG A 35 9.43 -9.77 11.58
C ARG A 35 8.65 -10.61 12.56
N SER A 36 8.28 -11.80 12.11
CA SER A 36 7.70 -12.82 12.98
C SER A 36 8.80 -13.47 13.81
N ASN A 37 8.50 -13.81 15.08
CA ASN A 37 9.41 -14.57 15.95
C ASN A 37 9.52 -16.03 15.47
N LEU A 38 10.28 -16.24 14.39
CA LEU A 38 10.53 -17.58 13.84
C LEU A 38 11.70 -18.25 14.57
N SER A 39 11.61 -19.58 14.67
CA SER A 39 12.69 -20.45 15.16
C SER A 39 13.99 -20.18 14.37
N ARG A 40 15.15 -20.32 15.01
CA ARG A 40 16.48 -20.01 14.40
C ARG A 40 16.68 -20.45 12.94
N PRO A 41 16.31 -21.65 12.47
CA PRO A 41 16.51 -22.05 11.07
C PRO A 41 15.66 -21.27 10.05
N GLN A 42 14.63 -20.55 10.49
CA GLN A 42 13.70 -19.80 9.66
C GLN A 42 13.99 -18.29 9.62
N GLN A 43 15.06 -17.83 10.28
CA GLN A 43 15.47 -16.43 10.25
C GLN A 43 16.21 -16.09 8.95
N ILE A 44 16.02 -14.86 8.46
CA ILE A 44 16.75 -14.35 7.30
C ILE A 44 18.26 -14.33 7.58
N SER A 45 19.04 -14.75 6.60
CA SER A 45 20.49 -14.88 6.66
C SER A 45 21.14 -14.08 5.54
N LEU A 46 22.33 -13.54 5.82
CA LEU A 46 23.19 -12.88 4.83
C LEU A 46 23.65 -13.80 3.69
N PHE A 47 23.40 -15.11 3.81
CA PHE A 47 23.73 -16.12 2.82
C PHE A 47 22.51 -16.67 2.09
N ASP A 48 21.30 -16.23 2.44
CA ASP A 48 20.08 -16.68 1.76
C ASP A 48 20.11 -16.27 0.29
N LEU A 49 19.77 -17.22 -0.57
CA LEU A 49 19.36 -16.93 -1.94
C LEU A 49 18.07 -16.08 -1.92
N PRO A 50 17.79 -15.29 -2.97
CA PRO A 50 16.57 -14.48 -3.04
C PRO A 50 15.29 -15.28 -2.80
N SER A 51 15.21 -16.49 -3.34
CA SER A 51 14.07 -17.41 -3.14
C SER A 51 13.92 -17.87 -1.69
N GLU A 52 15.03 -18.16 -1.00
CA GLU A 52 15.03 -18.54 0.42
C GLU A 52 14.62 -17.36 1.30
N TRP A 53 15.16 -16.16 1.02
CA TRP A 53 14.80 -14.93 1.71
C TRP A 53 13.31 -14.62 1.54
N TYR A 54 12.78 -14.80 0.31
CA TYR A 54 11.37 -14.62 -0.02
C TYR A 54 10.49 -15.56 0.81
N LEU A 55 10.80 -16.86 0.82
CA LEU A 55 10.01 -17.86 1.55
C LEU A 55 9.95 -17.58 3.06
N LYS A 56 11.07 -17.16 3.65
CA LYS A 56 11.14 -16.79 5.07
C LYS A 56 10.30 -15.54 5.39
N THR A 57 10.34 -14.55 4.50
CA THR A 57 9.67 -13.26 4.70
C THR A 57 8.17 -13.32 4.39
N ARG A 58 7.75 -14.18 3.47
CA ARG A 58 6.35 -14.44 3.12
C ARG A 58 5.49 -14.71 4.36
N HIS A 59 5.99 -15.53 5.30
CA HIS A 59 5.27 -15.82 6.55
C HIS A 59 5.07 -14.58 7.42
N SER A 60 6.07 -13.70 7.52
CA SER A 60 5.93 -12.44 8.26
C SER A 60 4.88 -11.51 7.62
N VAL A 61 4.87 -11.39 6.29
CA VAL A 61 3.91 -10.54 5.55
C VAL A 61 2.47 -11.03 5.69
N GLN A 62 2.27 -12.34 5.87
CA GLN A 62 0.97 -12.92 6.14
C GLN A 62 0.45 -12.58 7.55
N GLN A 63 1.35 -12.47 8.54
CA GLN A 63 0.98 -12.17 9.93
C GLN A 63 0.76 -10.68 10.21
N PHE A 64 1.52 -9.81 9.57
CA PHE A 64 1.40 -8.35 9.75
C PHE A 64 0.54 -7.73 8.66
N THR A 65 0.07 -6.51 8.94
CA THR A 65 -0.74 -5.76 7.99
C THR A 65 -0.23 -4.35 7.78
N ILE A 66 -0.79 -3.69 6.78
CA ILE A 66 -0.52 -2.30 6.43
C ILE A 66 -1.41 -1.43 7.31
N CYS A 67 -0.82 -0.46 8.02
CA CYS A 67 -1.60 0.52 8.79
C CYS A 67 -1.72 1.87 8.06
N GLN A 68 -0.74 2.23 7.24
CA GLN A 68 -0.78 3.44 6.42
C GLN A 68 -0.02 3.23 5.11
N ILE A 69 -0.60 3.67 3.99
CA ILE A 69 0.10 3.79 2.70
C ILE A 69 0.29 5.27 2.40
N GLY A 70 1.52 5.64 2.09
CA GLY A 70 1.90 6.95 1.59
C GLY A 70 2.12 6.91 0.09
N LEU A 71 1.45 7.80 -0.63
CA LEU A 71 1.70 8.00 -2.05
C LEU A 71 2.00 9.46 -2.33
N SER A 72 3.04 9.72 -3.10
CA SER A 72 3.33 11.06 -3.59
C SER A 72 3.35 11.04 -5.12
N VAL A 73 2.38 11.69 -5.73
CA VAL A 73 2.23 11.76 -7.18
C VAL A 73 3.00 12.96 -7.70
N PHE A 74 3.94 12.73 -8.62
CA PHE A 74 4.78 13.77 -9.20
C PHE A 74 4.37 14.04 -10.64
N SER A 75 4.11 15.31 -10.96
CA SER A 75 3.80 15.77 -12.31
C SER A 75 4.65 16.99 -12.63
N SER A 76 5.23 17.02 -13.83
CA SER A 76 5.91 18.19 -14.38
C SER A 76 4.93 19.35 -14.56
N ILE A 77 5.41 20.57 -14.31
CA ILE A 77 4.62 21.78 -14.47
C ILE A 77 4.76 22.28 -15.90
N GLU A 78 3.65 22.34 -16.63
CA GLU A 78 3.65 22.77 -18.03
C GLU A 78 4.22 24.20 -18.17
N GLY A 79 5.16 24.37 -19.10
CA GLY A 79 5.83 25.66 -19.33
C GLY A 79 6.98 25.98 -18.36
N GLU A 80 7.23 25.15 -17.34
CA GLU A 80 8.36 25.31 -16.42
C GLU A 80 9.33 24.12 -16.52
N SER A 81 10.53 24.41 -17.03
CA SER A 81 11.57 23.39 -17.18
C SER A 81 12.03 22.84 -15.83
N ASN A 82 12.17 21.51 -15.74
CA ASN A 82 12.70 20.80 -14.57
C ASN A 82 11.98 21.13 -13.23
N LYS A 83 10.69 21.44 -13.29
CA LYS A 83 9.87 21.75 -12.13
C LYS A 83 8.71 20.78 -12.00
N TYR A 84 8.47 20.30 -10.78
CA TYR A 84 7.47 19.28 -10.48
C TYR A 84 6.56 19.73 -9.34
N VAL A 85 5.29 19.36 -9.43
CA VAL A 85 4.34 19.42 -8.32
C VAL A 85 4.17 18.03 -7.70
N ALA A 86 4.25 17.95 -6.39
CA ALA A 86 4.04 16.73 -5.62
C ALA A 86 2.71 16.76 -4.85
N HIS A 87 1.84 15.79 -5.14
CA HIS A 87 0.58 15.56 -4.45
C HIS A 87 0.72 14.35 -3.53
N SER A 88 0.91 14.60 -2.23
CA SER A 88 1.19 13.57 -1.24
C SER A 88 -0.05 13.23 -0.41
N CYS A 89 -0.41 11.94 -0.39
CA CYS A 89 -1.62 11.41 0.23
C CYS A 89 -1.28 10.27 1.21
N ASN A 90 -1.78 10.38 2.45
CA ASN A 90 -1.78 9.30 3.44
C ASN A 90 -3.12 8.57 3.37
N PHE A 91 -3.07 7.25 3.21
CA PHE A 91 -4.22 6.37 3.27
C PHE A 91 -4.09 5.49 4.50
N PHE A 92 -5.01 5.63 5.45
CA PHE A 92 -5.05 4.74 6.61
C PHE A 92 -5.94 3.56 6.26
N LEU A 93 -5.45 2.33 6.43
CA LEU A 93 -6.09 1.14 5.85
C LEU A 93 -6.42 0.11 6.91
N PHE A 94 -7.60 -0.48 6.88
CA PHE A 94 -7.98 -1.57 7.79
C PHE A 94 -8.48 -2.78 7.01
N PRO A 95 -8.06 -4.02 7.35
CA PRO A 95 -8.55 -5.21 6.66
C PRO A 95 -10.08 -5.26 6.71
N THR A 96 -10.73 -5.57 5.58
CA THR A 96 -12.20 -5.65 5.56
C THR A 96 -12.70 -6.75 6.50
N THR A 97 -13.75 -6.45 7.26
CA THR A 97 -14.48 -7.40 8.13
C THR A 97 -15.79 -7.87 7.48
N PHE A 98 -15.94 -7.68 6.18
CA PHE A 98 -17.21 -7.91 5.48
C PHE A 98 -17.61 -9.38 5.41
N GLY A 99 -18.79 -9.67 5.94
CA GLY A 99 -19.44 -10.97 5.84
C GLY A 99 -18.66 -12.08 6.51
N ILE A 100 -18.04 -12.92 5.68
CA ILE A 100 -17.24 -14.07 6.14
C ILE A 100 -15.75 -13.74 6.26
N LEU A 101 -15.32 -12.57 5.82
CA LEU A 101 -13.94 -12.15 5.94
C LEU A 101 -13.72 -11.62 7.35
N ASP A 102 -12.87 -12.32 8.08
CA ASP A 102 -12.43 -11.93 9.41
C ASP A 102 -10.94 -12.20 9.43
N SER A 103 -10.16 -11.16 9.16
CA SER A 103 -8.72 -11.27 8.96
C SER A 103 -8.01 -11.09 10.29
N GLU A 104 -7.32 -12.12 10.74
CA GLU A 104 -6.43 -12.03 11.88
C GLU A 104 -5.10 -11.42 11.46
N PHE A 105 -4.63 -10.44 12.22
CA PHE A 105 -3.31 -9.85 12.04
C PHE A 105 -2.69 -9.53 13.40
N SER A 106 -1.37 -9.39 13.41
CA SER A 106 -0.59 -9.15 14.64
C SER A 106 0.00 -7.75 14.68
N PHE A 107 0.35 -7.31 15.90
CA PHE A 107 1.20 -6.15 16.14
C PHE A 107 2.53 -6.58 16.71
N GLN A 108 3.60 -5.99 16.21
CA GLN A 108 4.92 -6.09 16.83
C GLN A 108 5.12 -4.93 17.79
N ALA A 109 5.30 -5.21 19.08
CA ALA A 109 5.40 -4.17 20.11
C ALA A 109 6.46 -3.10 19.81
N SER A 110 7.62 -3.49 19.25
CA SER A 110 8.67 -2.55 18.86
C SER A 110 8.26 -1.63 17.71
N SER A 111 7.49 -2.13 16.73
CA SER A 111 6.96 -1.32 15.63
C SER A 111 5.91 -0.35 16.14
N VAL A 112 5.06 -0.79 17.08
CA VAL A 112 4.07 0.08 17.71
C VAL A 112 4.72 1.21 18.51
N GLN A 113 5.75 0.88 19.30
CA GLN A 113 6.50 1.88 20.05
C GLN A 113 7.20 2.88 19.11
N PHE A 114 7.80 2.39 18.02
CA PHE A 114 8.47 3.23 17.03
C PHE A 114 7.50 4.22 16.36
N LEU A 115 6.37 3.75 15.82
CA LEU A 115 5.39 4.63 15.17
C LEU A 115 4.79 5.67 16.14
N ASN A 116 4.56 5.29 17.41
CA ASN A 116 4.13 6.25 18.44
C ASN A 116 5.15 7.37 18.69
N GLN A 117 6.46 7.08 18.60
CA GLN A 117 7.51 8.12 18.75
C GLN A 117 7.44 9.18 17.67
N TYR A 118 6.90 8.83 16.49
CA TYR A 118 6.70 9.75 15.36
C TYR A 118 5.26 10.27 15.25
N GLY A 119 4.43 10.06 16.28
CA GLY A 119 3.09 10.65 16.36
C GLY A 119 2.03 9.96 15.51
N PHE A 120 2.21 8.67 15.16
CA PHE A 120 1.21 7.90 14.43
C PHE A 120 -0.12 7.81 15.19
N ASP A 121 -1.22 8.22 14.56
CA ASP A 121 -2.56 8.13 15.15
C ASP A 121 -3.23 6.79 14.80
N TYR A 122 -3.19 5.87 15.77
CA TYR A 122 -3.81 4.55 15.64
C TYR A 122 -5.32 4.60 15.44
N ASN A 123 -6.02 5.67 15.83
CA ASN A 123 -7.47 5.75 15.60
C ASN A 123 -7.79 5.92 14.11
N LYS A 124 -6.94 6.64 13.35
CA LYS A 124 -7.10 6.76 11.90
C LYS A 124 -7.00 5.40 11.20
N PHE A 125 -6.17 4.51 11.73
CA PHE A 125 -6.03 3.12 11.27
C PHE A 125 -7.15 2.20 11.78
N LEU A 126 -7.29 2.07 13.10
CA LEU A 126 -8.14 1.06 13.75
C LEU A 126 -9.63 1.36 13.68
N LYS A 127 -10.00 2.64 13.69
CA LYS A 127 -11.42 3.07 13.71
C LYS A 127 -11.89 3.54 12.34
N ASN A 128 -11.07 4.33 11.65
CA ASN A 128 -11.46 5.04 10.43
C ASN A 128 -10.70 4.55 9.18
N GLY A 129 -10.07 3.37 9.27
CA GLY A 129 -9.26 2.84 8.19
C GLY A 129 -10.11 2.44 6.99
N ILE A 130 -9.64 2.79 5.79
CA ILE A 130 -10.27 2.44 4.52
C ILE A 130 -10.23 0.91 4.38
N PRO A 131 -11.37 0.25 4.12
CA PRO A 131 -11.39 -1.20 3.92
C PRO A 131 -10.62 -1.58 2.67
N TYR A 132 -10.09 -2.79 2.64
CA TYR A 132 -9.50 -3.36 1.44
C TYR A 132 -9.62 -4.89 1.40
N MET A 133 -9.45 -5.44 0.21
CA MET A 133 -9.40 -6.89 -0.02
C MET A 133 -8.60 -7.24 -1.28
N ASN A 134 -8.05 -8.44 -1.35
CA ASN A 134 -7.42 -8.96 -2.56
C ASN A 134 -8.42 -9.61 -3.53
N GLU A 135 -7.98 -9.97 -4.73
CA GLU A 135 -8.87 -10.52 -5.78
C GLU A 135 -9.52 -11.86 -5.37
N GLU A 136 -8.85 -12.67 -4.56
CA GLU A 136 -9.42 -13.94 -4.11
C GLU A 136 -10.52 -13.74 -3.07
N GLN A 137 -10.30 -12.81 -2.14
CA GLN A 137 -11.31 -12.35 -1.19
C GLN A 137 -12.52 -11.76 -1.91
N GLU A 138 -12.28 -10.92 -2.92
CA GLU A 138 -13.34 -10.33 -3.75
C GLU A 138 -14.16 -11.42 -4.46
N LYS A 139 -13.50 -12.41 -5.08
CA LYS A 139 -14.17 -13.55 -5.73
C LYS A 139 -15.06 -14.32 -4.75
N LYS A 140 -14.56 -14.58 -3.54
CA LYS A 140 -15.33 -15.26 -2.47
C LYS A 140 -16.56 -14.46 -2.07
N ILE A 141 -16.43 -13.15 -1.83
CA ILE A 141 -17.55 -12.28 -1.49
C ILE A 141 -18.58 -12.25 -2.63
N LYS A 142 -18.13 -12.02 -3.87
CA LYS A 142 -19.00 -12.01 -5.06
C LYS A 142 -19.80 -13.30 -5.18
N HIS A 143 -19.14 -14.45 -5.03
CA HIS A 143 -19.79 -15.75 -5.09
C HIS A 143 -20.87 -15.90 -3.99
N ASN A 144 -20.59 -15.49 -2.76
CA ASN A 144 -21.55 -15.59 -1.65
C ASN A 144 -22.75 -14.66 -1.81
N ILE A 145 -22.53 -13.42 -2.27
CA ILE A 145 -23.61 -12.46 -2.56
C ILE A 145 -24.50 -12.98 -3.71
N LEU A 146 -23.91 -13.62 -4.72
CA LEU A 146 -24.66 -14.16 -5.86
C LEU A 146 -25.46 -15.41 -5.49
N THR A 147 -24.89 -16.30 -4.67
CA THR A 147 -25.55 -17.56 -4.25
C THR A 147 -26.55 -17.37 -3.10
N GLY A 148 -26.64 -16.18 -2.50
CA GLY A 148 -27.51 -15.91 -1.35
C GLY A 148 -27.03 -16.58 -0.05
N ASN A 149 -25.85 -17.21 -0.05
CA ASN A 149 -25.23 -17.83 1.12
C ASN A 149 -24.48 -16.79 1.99
N TRP A 150 -25.04 -15.60 2.14
CA TRP A 150 -24.46 -14.56 2.98
C TRP A 150 -24.57 -14.94 4.46
N ARG A 151 -23.48 -14.75 5.21
CA ARG A 151 -23.42 -14.97 6.66
C ARG A 151 -22.58 -13.88 7.30
N VAL A 152 -23.11 -13.26 8.35
CA VAL A 152 -22.39 -12.31 9.19
C VAL A 152 -21.61 -13.09 10.26
N ARG A 153 -20.30 -12.89 10.33
CA ARG A 153 -19.45 -13.56 11.33
C ARG A 153 -19.38 -12.82 12.66
N SER A 154 -19.27 -11.50 12.66
CA SER A 154 -19.01 -10.72 13.87
C SER A 154 -20.15 -10.85 14.89
N SER A 155 -19.80 -11.00 16.18
CA SER A 155 -20.77 -11.11 17.28
C SER A 155 -21.42 -9.78 17.62
N LEU A 156 -20.65 -8.69 17.57
CA LEU A 156 -21.10 -7.32 17.80
C LEU A 156 -22.13 -6.87 16.75
N ASP A 157 -21.98 -7.31 15.50
CA ASP A 157 -22.95 -7.00 14.46
C ASP A 157 -24.20 -7.85 14.60
N LYS A 158 -24.13 -9.09 15.12
CA LYS A 158 -25.31 -9.96 15.27
C LYS A 158 -26.35 -9.37 16.22
N ASP A 159 -25.95 -8.83 17.36
CA ASP A 159 -26.89 -8.25 18.32
C ASP A 159 -27.52 -6.95 17.79
N GLN A 160 -26.70 -6.07 17.18
CA GLN A 160 -27.20 -4.86 16.53
C GLN A 160 -28.14 -5.20 15.36
N ILE A 161 -27.74 -6.13 14.50
CA ILE A 161 -28.55 -6.59 13.37
C ILE A 161 -29.86 -7.21 13.87
N LYS A 162 -29.85 -7.96 14.98
CA LYS A 162 -31.08 -8.50 15.56
C LYS A 162 -32.02 -7.38 16.01
N VAL A 163 -31.50 -6.38 16.72
CA VAL A 163 -32.29 -5.19 17.11
C VAL A 163 -32.90 -4.50 15.88
N VAL A 164 -32.11 -4.33 14.82
CA VAL A 164 -32.56 -3.72 13.56
C VAL A 164 -33.63 -4.59 12.87
N ILE A 165 -33.46 -5.91 12.83
CA ILE A 165 -34.48 -6.82 12.28
C ILE A 165 -35.77 -6.72 13.08
N ASP A 166 -35.69 -6.76 14.42
CA ASP A 166 -36.86 -6.68 15.31
C ASP A 166 -37.58 -5.34 15.13
N GLU A 167 -36.84 -4.24 15.01
CA GLU A 167 -37.38 -2.90 14.76
C GLU A 167 -38.12 -2.82 13.41
N VAL A 168 -37.48 -3.30 12.33
CA VAL A 168 -38.07 -3.30 10.99
C VAL A 168 -39.28 -4.24 10.93
N THR A 169 -39.24 -5.37 11.62
CA THR A 169 -40.37 -6.32 11.68
C THR A 169 -41.58 -5.69 12.37
N ARG A 170 -41.37 -5.02 13.52
CA ARG A 170 -42.44 -4.32 14.23
C ARG A 170 -43.05 -3.18 13.41
N TRP A 171 -42.24 -2.47 12.63
CA TRP A 171 -42.73 -1.46 11.70
C TRP A 171 -43.52 -2.08 10.54
N LEU A 172 -43.03 -3.19 9.98
CA LEU A 172 -43.67 -3.92 8.88
C LEU A 172 -45.08 -4.39 9.20
N ASP A 173 -45.35 -4.77 10.45
CA ASP A 173 -46.67 -5.21 10.91
C ASP A 173 -47.73 -4.10 10.80
N LEU A 174 -47.31 -2.83 10.88
CA LEU A 174 -48.20 -1.66 10.86
C LEU A 174 -48.19 -0.90 9.53
N ALA A 175 -47.14 -1.07 8.73
CA ALA A 175 -46.92 -0.33 7.49
C ALA A 175 -47.85 -0.81 6.34
N GLU A 176 -48.21 0.08 5.43
CA GLU A 176 -48.87 -0.23 4.16
C GLU A 176 -47.86 -0.31 3.00
N GLU A 177 -48.24 -0.90 1.86
CA GLU A 177 -47.34 -0.95 0.69
C GLU A 177 -47.01 0.47 0.21
N GLY A 178 -45.71 0.76 0.04
CA GLY A 178 -45.22 2.09 -0.31
C GLY A 178 -44.70 2.90 0.88
N ASP A 179 -45.07 2.54 2.11
CA ASP A 179 -44.52 3.18 3.31
C ASP A 179 -43.00 2.95 3.42
N TRP A 180 -42.34 3.88 4.10
CA TRP A 180 -40.91 3.78 4.40
C TRP A 180 -40.59 4.18 5.84
N MET A 181 -39.51 3.61 6.34
CA MET A 181 -38.84 4.05 7.57
C MET A 181 -37.36 4.32 7.30
N THR A 182 -36.73 5.10 8.17
CA THR A 182 -35.30 5.36 8.14
C THR A 182 -34.65 4.71 9.34
N LEU A 183 -33.56 3.98 9.12
CA LEU A 183 -32.67 3.48 10.16
C LEU A 183 -31.48 4.45 10.29
N PRO A 184 -31.53 5.41 11.24
CA PRO A 184 -30.49 6.42 11.40
C PRO A 184 -29.23 5.82 12.04
N GLY A 185 -28.09 6.45 11.80
CA GLY A 185 -26.83 6.10 12.47
C GLY A 185 -26.11 4.86 11.91
N ILE A 186 -26.69 4.18 10.92
CA ILE A 186 -26.03 3.11 10.18
C ILE A 186 -25.51 3.69 8.86
N ALA A 187 -24.22 4.02 8.83
CA ALA A 187 -23.55 4.66 7.70
C ALA A 187 -22.37 3.83 7.20
N GLY A 188 -21.84 4.23 6.04
CA GLY A 188 -20.67 3.62 5.44
C GLY A 188 -20.84 2.12 5.24
N PHE A 189 -19.83 1.36 5.66
CA PHE A 189 -19.73 -0.05 5.31
C PHE A 189 -20.76 -0.97 5.98
N GLN A 190 -21.05 -0.72 7.26
CA GLN A 190 -22.03 -1.48 8.03
C GLN A 190 -23.44 -1.38 7.42
N ALA A 191 -23.72 -0.27 6.73
CA ALA A 191 -25.01 -0.08 6.11
C ALA A 191 -25.30 -1.09 5.00
N PHE A 192 -24.27 -1.59 4.32
CA PHE A 192 -24.42 -2.60 3.28
C PHE A 192 -24.67 -4.00 3.85
N GLU A 193 -24.03 -4.35 4.97
CA GLU A 193 -24.29 -5.61 5.67
C GLU A 193 -25.72 -5.67 6.19
N VAL A 194 -26.19 -4.61 6.82
CA VAL A 194 -27.56 -4.49 7.33
C VAL A 194 -28.56 -4.61 6.18
N GLN A 195 -28.32 -3.95 5.04
CA GLN A 195 -29.18 -4.09 3.85
C GLN A 195 -29.24 -5.53 3.33
N LEU A 196 -28.11 -6.23 3.26
CA LEU A 196 -28.06 -7.63 2.83
C LEU A 196 -28.85 -8.54 3.76
N VAL A 197 -28.65 -8.39 5.07
CA VAL A 197 -29.35 -9.22 6.07
C VAL A 197 -30.84 -8.92 6.09
N LEU A 198 -31.25 -7.64 6.09
CA LEU A 198 -32.66 -7.26 6.06
C LEU A 198 -33.37 -7.85 4.85
N ARG A 199 -32.79 -7.72 3.65
CA ARG A 199 -33.38 -8.28 2.43
C ARG A 199 -33.44 -9.80 2.45
N GLN A 200 -32.49 -10.47 3.11
CA GLN A 200 -32.50 -11.93 3.25
C GLN A 200 -33.55 -12.39 4.28
N ALA A 201 -33.70 -11.66 5.38
CA ALA A 201 -34.61 -12.01 6.48
C ALA A 201 -36.08 -11.68 6.16
N LEU A 202 -36.33 -10.58 5.46
CA LEU A 202 -37.67 -10.03 5.26
C LEU A 202 -38.00 -9.99 3.76
N PRO A 203 -39.02 -10.75 3.29
CA PRO A 203 -39.32 -10.86 1.86
C PRO A 203 -40.00 -9.61 1.29
N ASP A 204 -40.73 -8.85 2.11
CA ASP A 204 -41.65 -7.79 1.65
C ASP A 204 -41.07 -6.38 1.84
N ILE A 205 -39.74 -6.26 1.75
CA ILE A 205 -39.03 -4.98 1.85
C ILE A 205 -38.03 -4.75 0.73
N TRP A 206 -37.73 -3.47 0.52
CA TRP A 206 -36.60 -2.99 -0.26
C TRP A 206 -35.82 -1.96 0.54
N THR A 207 -34.49 -1.99 0.47
CA THR A 207 -33.65 -1.05 1.21
C THR A 207 -32.85 -0.14 0.28
N VAL A 208 -32.58 1.10 0.67
CA VAL A 208 -31.82 2.07 -0.12
C VAL A 208 -30.92 2.88 0.81
N LEU A 209 -29.62 2.97 0.48
CA LEU A 209 -28.70 3.85 1.20
C LEU A 209 -28.90 5.32 0.80
N ARG A 210 -28.96 6.20 1.80
CA ARG A 210 -28.99 7.66 1.68
C ARG A 210 -28.07 8.28 2.73
N ASP A 211 -27.79 9.57 2.60
CA ASP A 211 -26.86 10.31 3.49
C ASP A 211 -27.27 10.26 4.98
N GLN A 212 -28.56 10.07 5.27
CA GLN A 212 -29.11 9.99 6.63
C GLN A 212 -29.24 8.56 7.19
N GLY A 213 -28.78 7.53 6.45
CA GLY A 213 -28.85 6.13 6.85
C GLY A 213 -29.55 5.23 5.81
N ILE A 214 -30.08 4.10 6.28
CA ILE A 214 -30.77 3.14 5.41
C ILE A 214 -32.27 3.43 5.40
N ILE A 215 -32.82 3.70 4.21
CA ILE A 215 -34.28 3.73 4.03
C ILE A 215 -34.76 2.31 3.77
N VAL A 216 -35.73 1.84 4.55
CA VAL A 216 -36.44 0.59 4.34
C VAL A 216 -37.83 0.92 3.81
N LYS A 217 -38.21 0.35 2.66
CA LYS A 217 -39.52 0.52 2.02
C LYS A 217 -40.29 -0.78 2.06
N LYS A 218 -41.58 -0.74 2.38
CA LYS A 218 -42.46 -1.90 2.27
C LYS A 218 -42.89 -2.04 0.81
N VAL A 219 -42.66 -3.22 0.24
CA VAL A 219 -42.93 -3.50 -1.17
C VAL A 219 -43.58 -4.88 -1.32
N SER A 220 -44.49 -5.04 -2.26
CA SER A 220 -45.00 -6.37 -2.61
C SER A 220 -43.89 -7.27 -3.16
N LYS A 221 -44.08 -8.60 -3.04
CA LYS A 221 -43.18 -9.61 -3.61
C LYS A 221 -42.99 -9.44 -5.12
N GLN A 222 -44.04 -9.04 -5.84
CA GLN A 222 -43.97 -8.75 -7.27
C GLN A 222 -43.11 -7.52 -7.55
N HIS A 223 -43.30 -6.44 -6.79
CA HIS A 223 -42.49 -5.23 -6.94
C HIS A 223 -41.02 -5.50 -6.56
N ARG A 224 -40.75 -6.26 -5.51
CA ARG A 224 -39.40 -6.71 -5.17
C ARG A 224 -38.76 -7.51 -6.30
N TRP A 225 -39.46 -8.50 -6.86
CA TRP A 225 -38.95 -9.29 -7.98
C TRP A 225 -38.62 -8.40 -9.18
N TYR A 226 -39.47 -7.40 -9.46
CA TYR A 226 -39.20 -6.40 -10.49
C TYR A 226 -37.93 -5.57 -10.18
N LEU A 227 -37.76 -5.09 -8.94
CA LEU A 227 -36.58 -4.34 -8.53
C LEU A 227 -35.28 -5.17 -8.62
N GLU A 228 -35.37 -6.48 -8.32
CA GLU A 228 -34.25 -7.42 -8.41
C GLU A 228 -33.88 -7.79 -9.85
N ASN A 229 -34.85 -7.87 -10.77
CA ASN A 229 -34.66 -8.43 -12.12
C ASN A 229 -34.77 -7.42 -13.28
N THR A 230 -35.36 -6.25 -13.06
CA THR A 230 -35.69 -5.27 -14.12
C THR A 230 -34.92 -3.95 -13.98
N SER A 231 -34.08 -3.79 -12.95
CA SER A 231 -33.10 -2.70 -12.86
C SER A 231 -31.96 -2.89 -13.87
N CYS A 232 -32.31 -2.87 -15.16
CA CYS A 232 -31.43 -2.84 -16.31
C CYS A 232 -31.12 -1.38 -16.69
N ASP A 233 -30.62 -0.61 -15.73
CA ASP A 233 -29.90 0.64 -16.00
C ASP A 233 -28.44 0.42 -15.60
N ARG A 234 -27.52 0.77 -16.50
CA ARG A 234 -26.07 0.53 -16.42
C ARG A 234 -25.35 1.19 -15.22
N GLU A 235 -26.08 1.72 -14.25
CA GLU A 235 -25.58 2.39 -13.03
C GLU A 235 -26.10 1.81 -11.69
N SER A 236 -26.96 0.78 -11.70
CA SER A 236 -27.63 0.33 -10.46
C SER A 236 -27.68 -1.17 -10.18
N CYS A 237 -26.58 -1.90 -10.36
CA CYS A 237 -26.44 -3.13 -9.58
C CYS A 237 -26.09 -2.73 -8.14
N TRP A 238 -27.07 -2.64 -7.24
CA TRP A 238 -26.81 -2.36 -5.82
C TRP A 238 -25.76 -3.31 -5.21
N LYS A 239 -25.66 -4.56 -5.72
CA LYS A 239 -24.59 -5.51 -5.38
C LYS A 239 -23.21 -5.00 -5.82
N GLU A 240 -23.13 -4.32 -6.96
CA GLU A 240 -21.90 -3.69 -7.44
C GLU A 240 -21.53 -2.47 -6.60
N LYS A 241 -22.51 -1.65 -6.16
CA LYS A 241 -22.24 -0.57 -5.19
C LYS A 241 -21.71 -1.10 -3.86
N ILE A 242 -22.32 -2.18 -3.33
CA ILE A 242 -21.81 -2.89 -2.15
C ILE A 242 -20.37 -3.35 -2.36
N LEU A 243 -20.09 -3.98 -3.51
CA LEU A 243 -18.77 -4.48 -3.83
C LEU A 243 -17.75 -3.35 -3.99
N LEU A 244 -18.13 -2.22 -4.58
CA LEU A 244 -17.27 -1.04 -4.72
C LEU A 244 -16.90 -0.47 -3.35
N SER A 245 -17.85 -0.28 -2.46
CA SER A 245 -17.58 0.19 -1.10
C SER A 245 -16.76 -0.83 -0.29
N ALA A 246 -17.00 -2.14 -0.48
CA ALA A 246 -16.22 -3.19 0.18
C ALA A 246 -14.76 -3.24 -0.28
N ARG A 247 -14.53 -2.99 -1.57
CA ARG A 247 -13.17 -2.98 -2.14
C ARG A 247 -12.31 -1.87 -1.55
N GLY A 248 -12.93 -0.74 -1.19
CA GLY A 248 -12.26 0.44 -0.64
C GLY A 248 -10.94 0.74 -1.37
N PHE A 249 -9.82 0.72 -0.65
CA PHE A 249 -8.51 1.06 -1.22
C PHE A 249 -8.11 0.17 -2.42
N SER A 250 -8.61 -1.07 -2.50
CA SER A 250 -8.35 -1.96 -3.64
C SER A 250 -8.85 -1.40 -4.97
N VAL A 251 -9.88 -0.53 -4.96
CA VAL A 251 -10.32 0.21 -6.16
C VAL A 251 -9.20 1.11 -6.65
N PHE A 252 -8.59 1.88 -5.76
CA PHE A 252 -7.52 2.79 -6.11
C PHE A 252 -6.22 2.05 -6.46
N PHE A 253 -5.91 0.95 -5.78
CA PHE A 253 -4.82 0.06 -6.18
C PHE A 253 -4.96 -0.42 -7.64
N GLN A 254 -6.17 -0.82 -8.07
CA GLN A 254 -6.43 -1.18 -9.46
C GLN A 254 -6.24 0.00 -10.42
N MET A 255 -6.54 1.23 -10.01
CA MET A 255 -6.27 2.44 -10.80
C MET A 255 -4.77 2.68 -10.95
N LEU A 256 -3.99 2.54 -9.87
CA LEU A 256 -2.52 2.65 -9.89
C LEU A 256 -1.91 1.63 -10.86
N VAL A 257 -2.33 0.36 -10.75
CA VAL A 257 -1.88 -0.70 -11.66
C VAL A 257 -2.27 -0.38 -13.09
N LYS A 258 -3.51 0.01 -13.38
CA LYS A 258 -3.95 0.34 -14.76
C LYS A 258 -3.21 1.53 -15.37
N ALA A 259 -2.82 2.50 -14.57
CA ALA A 259 -2.10 3.68 -15.04
C ALA A 259 -0.67 3.36 -15.48
N GLN A 260 -0.10 2.23 -15.01
CA GLN A 260 1.23 1.73 -15.39
C GLN A 260 2.33 2.79 -15.27
N LYS A 261 2.18 3.73 -14.33
CA LYS A 261 3.18 4.76 -14.05
C LYS A 261 4.38 4.14 -13.33
N PRO A 262 5.60 4.67 -13.53
CA PRO A 262 6.75 4.27 -12.75
C PRO A 262 6.49 4.40 -11.25
N LEU A 263 6.77 3.33 -10.51
CA LEU A 263 6.59 3.27 -9.06
C LEU A 263 7.95 3.33 -8.38
N VAL A 264 8.10 4.28 -7.48
CA VAL A 264 9.39 4.65 -6.88
C VAL A 264 9.29 4.44 -5.38
N GLY A 265 10.24 3.72 -4.81
CA GLY A 265 10.30 3.47 -3.37
C GLY A 265 11.73 3.50 -2.84
N HIS A 266 11.89 3.41 -1.52
CA HIS A 266 13.21 3.33 -0.89
C HIS A 266 13.29 2.05 -0.07
N ASN A 267 14.13 1.09 -0.51
CA ASN A 267 14.18 -0.25 0.11
C ASN A 267 12.84 -1.00 0.03
N MET A 268 12.21 -0.98 -1.13
CA MET A 268 10.77 -1.21 -1.25
C MET A 268 10.32 -2.67 -1.30
N MET A 269 11.21 -3.61 -0.97
CA MET A 269 10.92 -5.05 -1.09
C MET A 269 9.75 -5.48 -0.18
N MET A 270 9.68 -4.95 1.04
CA MET A 270 8.56 -5.24 1.95
C MET A 270 7.25 -4.63 1.45
N ASP A 271 7.30 -3.42 0.92
CA ASP A 271 6.14 -2.74 0.34
C ASP A 271 5.53 -3.59 -0.78
N LEU A 272 6.37 -4.07 -1.70
CA LEU A 272 5.93 -4.91 -2.82
C LEU A 272 5.30 -6.23 -2.36
N LEU A 273 5.86 -6.89 -1.34
CA LEU A 273 5.27 -8.10 -0.78
C LEU A 273 3.89 -7.84 -0.17
N HIS A 274 3.75 -6.74 0.58
CA HIS A 274 2.48 -6.34 1.18
C HIS A 274 1.46 -5.90 0.12
N LEU A 275 1.87 -5.15 -0.91
CA LEU A 275 1.00 -4.79 -2.03
C LEU A 275 0.44 -6.03 -2.74
N HIS A 276 1.29 -7.04 -2.97
CA HIS A 276 0.89 -8.30 -3.56
C HIS A 276 -0.13 -9.04 -2.68
N GLU A 277 0.26 -9.35 -1.43
CA GLU A 277 -0.56 -10.13 -0.47
C GLU A 277 -1.93 -9.48 -0.20
N LYS A 278 -1.95 -8.16 -0.01
CA LYS A 278 -3.12 -7.45 0.54
C LYS A 278 -4.09 -6.93 -0.52
N PHE A 279 -3.61 -6.60 -1.73
CA PHE A 279 -4.48 -6.03 -2.78
C PHE A 279 -4.56 -6.85 -4.05
N PHE A 280 -3.53 -7.62 -4.41
CA PHE A 280 -3.57 -8.45 -5.60
C PHE A 280 -4.07 -9.86 -5.29
N ARG A 281 -3.22 -10.73 -4.74
CA ARG A 281 -3.51 -12.14 -4.44
C ARG A 281 -2.59 -12.61 -3.31
N PRO A 282 -2.90 -13.71 -2.61
CA PRO A 282 -1.94 -14.30 -1.67
C PRO A 282 -0.58 -14.55 -2.34
N LEU A 283 0.49 -14.29 -1.59
CA LEU A 283 1.86 -14.49 -2.04
C LEU A 283 2.05 -15.94 -2.51
N PRO A 284 2.52 -16.16 -3.75
CA PRO A 284 2.69 -17.51 -4.30
C PRO A 284 3.82 -18.26 -3.60
N GLU A 285 3.82 -19.59 -3.68
CA GLU A 285 4.96 -20.37 -3.19
C GLU A 285 6.21 -20.20 -4.06
N SER A 286 6.01 -20.00 -5.37
CA SER A 286 7.09 -19.73 -6.31
C SER A 286 7.54 -18.27 -6.24
N TYR A 287 8.83 -18.08 -5.92
CA TYR A 287 9.50 -16.79 -5.98
C TYR A 287 9.47 -16.16 -7.39
N ASP A 288 9.67 -16.97 -8.44
CA ASP A 288 9.63 -16.48 -9.81
C ASP A 288 8.23 -16.02 -10.21
N GLN A 289 7.19 -16.71 -9.73
CA GLN A 289 5.82 -16.26 -9.93
C GLN A 289 5.55 -14.94 -9.21
N PHE A 290 6.10 -14.73 -8.01
CA PHE A 290 6.02 -13.46 -7.31
C PHE A 290 6.67 -12.34 -8.14
N LYS A 291 7.88 -12.55 -8.66
CA LYS A 291 8.55 -11.58 -9.52
C LYS A 291 7.73 -11.23 -10.76
N LEU A 292 7.23 -12.24 -11.46
CA LEU A 292 6.40 -12.06 -12.65
C LEU A 292 5.12 -11.27 -12.31
N ASN A 293 4.46 -11.61 -11.19
CA ASN A 293 3.27 -10.89 -10.75
C ASN A 293 3.56 -9.41 -10.49
N ILE A 294 4.62 -9.10 -9.73
CA ILE A 294 5.00 -7.72 -9.42
C ILE A 294 5.36 -6.96 -10.69
N HIS A 295 6.15 -7.55 -11.59
CA HIS A 295 6.53 -6.88 -12.84
C HIS A 295 5.32 -6.60 -13.74
N ASN A 296 4.31 -7.48 -13.76
CA ASN A 296 3.07 -7.23 -14.49
C ASN A 296 2.20 -6.13 -13.83
N LEU A 297 2.21 -6.04 -12.49
CA LEU A 297 1.49 -5.00 -11.76
C LEU A 297 2.16 -3.63 -11.95
N PHE A 298 3.49 -3.60 -11.90
CA PHE A 298 4.33 -2.40 -11.98
C PHE A 298 5.53 -2.67 -12.90
N PRO A 299 5.43 -2.35 -14.21
CA PRO A 299 6.49 -2.67 -15.18
C PRO A 299 7.79 -1.90 -14.97
N ILE A 300 7.71 -0.73 -14.31
CA ILE A 300 8.84 0.14 -14.02
C ILE A 300 8.87 0.40 -12.52
N LEU A 301 9.77 -0.30 -11.83
CA LEU A 301 10.10 -0.09 -10.42
C LEU A 301 11.44 0.61 -10.30
N ILE A 302 11.54 1.59 -9.40
CA ILE A 302 12.82 2.23 -9.09
C ILE A 302 13.01 2.29 -7.58
N ASP A 303 13.97 1.53 -7.08
CA ASP A 303 14.37 1.57 -5.68
C ASP A 303 15.52 2.56 -5.48
N THR A 304 15.21 3.72 -4.90
CA THR A 304 16.17 4.81 -4.66
C THR A 304 17.34 4.38 -3.80
N LYS A 305 17.20 3.38 -2.92
CA LYS A 305 18.32 2.83 -2.13
C LYS A 305 19.32 2.09 -3.01
N ASN A 306 18.83 1.39 -4.02
CA ASN A 306 19.69 0.74 -5.02
C ASN A 306 20.37 1.78 -5.92
N VAL A 307 19.64 2.79 -6.40
CA VAL A 307 20.19 3.85 -7.27
C VAL A 307 21.31 4.62 -6.57
N THR A 308 21.07 5.06 -5.33
CA THR A 308 22.01 5.89 -4.56
C THR A 308 23.28 5.15 -4.14
N LYS A 309 23.22 3.83 -3.94
CA LYS A 309 24.35 3.04 -3.45
C LYS A 309 25.60 3.13 -4.32
N ASP A 310 25.44 3.04 -5.64
CA ASP A 310 26.58 3.07 -6.58
C ASP A 310 27.13 4.51 -6.69
N ILE A 311 26.22 5.48 -6.77
CA ILE A 311 26.54 6.90 -6.93
C ILE A 311 27.30 7.46 -5.73
N TRP A 312 26.91 7.07 -4.51
CA TRP A 312 27.52 7.55 -3.27
C TRP A 312 29.01 7.25 -3.21
N LYS A 313 29.39 6.04 -3.67
CA LYS A 313 30.78 5.61 -3.67
C LYS A 313 31.60 6.37 -4.71
N GLU A 314 31.03 6.59 -5.90
CA GLU A 314 31.73 7.27 -6.99
C GLU A 314 31.94 8.76 -6.74
N LEU A 315 30.99 9.42 -6.08
CA LEU A 315 31.04 10.86 -5.78
C LEU A 315 31.61 11.18 -4.39
N ASN A 316 32.11 10.18 -3.66
CA ASN A 316 32.66 10.33 -2.30
C ASN A 316 31.70 11.02 -1.32
N PHE A 317 30.40 10.77 -1.45
CA PHE A 317 29.43 11.28 -0.48
C PHE A 317 29.57 10.60 0.89
N PRO A 318 29.12 11.26 1.98
CA PRO A 318 29.09 10.66 3.31
C PRO A 318 28.33 9.33 3.27
N ARG A 319 28.78 8.35 4.07
CA ARG A 319 28.12 7.04 4.16
C ARG A 319 26.82 7.14 4.95
N VAL A 320 25.78 7.59 4.26
CA VAL A 320 24.40 7.63 4.74
C VAL A 320 23.57 6.61 3.97
N SER A 321 22.52 6.09 4.60
CA SER A 321 21.70 5.04 3.96
C SER A 321 20.22 5.08 4.30
N ASN A 322 19.81 5.92 5.25
CA ASN A 322 18.39 6.19 5.47
C ASN A 322 17.94 7.31 4.51
N LEU A 323 16.65 7.30 4.19
CA LEU A 323 16.08 8.16 3.16
C LEU A 323 16.22 9.65 3.50
N SER A 324 15.98 10.02 4.77
CA SER A 324 16.08 11.40 5.24
C SER A 324 17.51 11.95 5.07
N GLU A 325 18.53 11.24 5.54
CA GLU A 325 19.93 11.66 5.38
C GLU A 325 20.36 11.75 3.92
N VAL A 326 19.92 10.79 3.09
CA VAL A 326 20.18 10.81 1.65
C VAL A 326 19.59 12.08 1.02
N TYR A 327 18.35 12.44 1.38
CA TYR A 327 17.72 13.67 0.94
C TYR A 327 18.47 14.91 1.42
N GLU A 328 18.90 14.98 2.68
CA GLU A 328 19.67 16.11 3.20
C GLU A 328 21.02 16.27 2.46
N VAL A 329 21.74 15.17 2.21
CA VAL A 329 23.01 15.21 1.45
C VAL A 329 22.79 15.77 0.04
N LEU A 330 21.73 15.33 -0.65
CA LEU A 330 21.40 15.81 -2.00
C LEU A 330 20.96 17.28 -2.04
N ASN A 331 20.52 17.85 -0.93
CA ASN A 331 20.17 19.26 -0.79
C ASN A 331 21.31 20.12 -0.20
N SER A 332 22.40 19.49 0.22
CA SER A 332 23.60 20.18 0.72
C SER A 332 24.52 20.60 -0.41
N ASP A 333 25.50 21.45 -0.10
CA ASP A 333 26.52 21.90 -1.06
C ASP A 333 27.48 20.78 -1.50
N LEU A 334 27.36 19.58 -0.91
CA LEU A 334 28.04 18.39 -1.39
C LEU A 334 27.51 17.95 -2.76
N ASN A 335 26.24 18.21 -3.07
CA ASN A 335 25.68 17.89 -4.37
C ASN A 335 26.02 18.98 -5.41
N PRO A 336 26.85 18.70 -6.43
CA PRO A 336 27.26 19.71 -7.41
C PRO A 336 26.09 20.25 -8.24
N THR A 337 24.99 19.52 -8.34
CA THR A 337 23.81 19.92 -9.10
C THR A 337 22.69 20.52 -8.25
N LYS A 338 22.94 20.83 -6.96
CA LYS A 338 21.94 21.39 -6.03
C LYS A 338 21.17 22.57 -6.63
N ASN A 339 21.88 23.53 -7.24
CA ASN A 339 21.30 24.79 -7.72
C ASN A 339 20.71 24.72 -9.14
N SER A 340 21.10 23.71 -9.94
CA SER A 340 20.57 23.48 -11.30
C SER A 340 19.55 22.34 -11.36
N GLY A 341 19.37 21.64 -10.25
CA GLY A 341 18.56 20.44 -10.13
C GLY A 341 17.05 20.71 -10.14
N PRO A 342 16.26 19.63 -10.09
CA PRO A 342 14.81 19.72 -10.13
C PRO A 342 14.27 20.49 -8.92
N VAL A 343 13.33 21.39 -9.19
CA VAL A 343 12.54 22.08 -8.18
C VAL A 343 11.25 21.33 -7.98
N VAL A 344 11.00 20.87 -6.75
CA VAL A 344 9.77 20.16 -6.40
C VAL A 344 8.99 21.03 -5.43
N ILE A 345 7.75 21.36 -5.78
CA ILE A 345 6.83 22.10 -4.92
C ILE A 345 5.71 21.18 -4.42
N HIS A 346 5.25 21.41 -3.21
CA HIS A 346 4.07 20.71 -2.70
C HIS A 346 2.80 21.32 -3.30
N ALA A 347 1.82 20.48 -3.62
CA ALA A 347 0.48 20.94 -3.95
C ALA A 347 -0.18 21.64 -2.75
N SER A 348 -1.18 22.48 -3.01
CA SER A 348 -1.87 23.29 -1.98
C SER A 348 -2.43 22.46 -0.81
N LYS A 349 -2.94 21.25 -1.05
CA LYS A 349 -3.42 20.34 0.00
C LYS A 349 -2.30 19.62 0.80
N CYS A 350 -1.04 19.97 0.53
CA CYS A 350 0.16 19.34 1.10
C CYS A 350 1.12 20.38 1.72
N GLU A 351 0.66 21.61 1.95
CA GLU A 351 1.47 22.71 2.49
C GLU A 351 2.10 22.40 3.86
N LYS A 352 1.53 21.47 4.64
CA LYS A 352 2.11 21.03 5.93
C LYS A 352 3.58 20.57 5.79
N TYR A 353 3.96 20.01 4.64
CA TYR A 353 5.32 19.52 4.40
C TYR A 353 6.31 20.60 3.97
N VAL A 354 5.86 21.82 3.66
CA VAL A 354 6.73 22.92 3.21
C VAL A 354 7.63 23.39 4.35
N GLU A 355 7.06 23.56 5.54
CA GLU A 355 7.77 24.14 6.69
C GLU A 355 8.18 23.10 7.73
N THR A 356 7.45 21.98 7.80
CA THR A 356 7.61 20.97 8.85
C THR A 356 7.97 19.61 8.26
N LYS A 357 8.97 18.95 8.85
CA LYS A 357 9.38 17.58 8.50
C LYS A 357 8.54 16.57 9.27
N TYR A 358 8.09 15.51 8.60
CA TYR A 358 7.30 14.42 9.20
C TYR A 358 7.95 13.06 8.91
N PRO A 359 9.17 12.80 9.43
CA PRO A 359 9.84 11.51 9.20
C PRO A 359 8.97 10.37 9.74
N HIS A 360 8.91 9.24 9.02
CA HIS A 360 8.07 8.09 9.35
C HIS A 360 6.56 8.40 9.35
N GLU A 361 6.16 9.40 8.57
CA GLU A 361 4.81 9.52 8.04
C GLU A 361 4.85 9.10 6.57
N ALA A 362 4.09 8.06 6.20
CA ALA A 362 4.26 7.39 4.91
C ALA A 362 4.23 8.34 3.71
N ALA A 363 3.30 9.30 3.64
CA ALA A 363 3.23 10.22 2.50
C ALA A 363 4.40 11.19 2.42
N TYR A 364 4.99 11.56 3.56
CA TYR A 364 6.19 12.39 3.60
C TYR A 364 7.40 11.59 3.12
N ASP A 365 7.57 10.35 3.57
CA ASP A 365 8.66 9.50 3.12
C ASP A 365 8.50 9.11 1.63
N ALA A 366 7.28 8.90 1.15
CA ALA A 366 7.00 8.75 -0.29
C ALA A 366 7.39 9.99 -1.10
N PHE A 367 7.17 11.20 -0.55
CA PHE A 367 7.62 12.46 -1.16
C PHE A 367 9.14 12.59 -1.17
N LEU A 368 9.80 12.28 -0.05
CA LEU A 368 11.27 12.28 0.02
C LEU A 368 11.85 11.31 -1.00
N CYS A 369 11.25 10.13 -1.14
CA CYS A 369 11.67 9.12 -2.10
C CYS A 369 11.64 9.65 -3.54
N GLY A 370 10.52 10.21 -3.98
CA GLY A 370 10.42 10.78 -5.32
C GLY A 370 11.34 11.98 -5.55
N SER A 371 11.54 12.82 -4.53
CA SER A 371 12.47 13.94 -4.60
C SER A 371 13.94 13.49 -4.69
N VAL A 372 14.32 12.45 -3.94
CA VAL A 372 15.63 11.80 -4.04
C VAL A 372 15.83 11.25 -5.45
N LEU A 373 14.83 10.56 -6.02
CA LEU A 373 14.92 10.04 -7.39
C LEU A 373 15.24 11.15 -8.38
N LEU A 374 14.45 12.23 -8.39
CA LEU A 374 14.63 13.35 -9.33
C LEU A 374 16.02 13.98 -9.22
N LYS A 375 16.49 14.25 -7.98
CA LYS A 375 17.81 14.85 -7.75
C LYS A 375 18.94 13.92 -8.20
N VAL A 376 18.81 12.62 -7.93
CA VAL A 376 19.80 11.62 -8.31
C VAL A 376 19.82 11.42 -9.83
N ALA A 377 18.66 11.38 -10.48
CA ALA A 377 18.56 11.28 -11.94
C ALA A 377 19.19 12.50 -12.62
N HIS A 378 18.94 13.70 -12.09
CA HIS A 378 19.58 14.92 -12.59
C HIS A 378 21.10 14.90 -12.40
N LEU A 379 21.59 14.41 -11.25
CA LEU A 379 23.01 14.24 -11.00
C LEU A 379 23.65 13.24 -11.97
N LEU A 380 22.98 12.12 -12.28
CA LEU A 380 23.42 11.16 -13.30
C LEU A 380 23.46 11.79 -14.68
N LEU A 381 22.41 12.52 -15.07
CA LEU A 381 22.33 13.20 -16.37
C LEU A 381 23.46 14.21 -16.54
N TRP A 382 23.71 15.02 -15.51
CA TRP A 382 24.83 15.97 -15.45
C TRP A 382 26.17 15.27 -15.63
N ARG A 383 26.38 14.11 -14.99
CA ARG A 383 27.62 13.35 -15.14
C ARG A 383 27.84 12.86 -16.57
N VAL A 384 26.80 12.34 -17.22
CA VAL A 384 26.90 11.85 -18.61
C VAL A 384 27.29 12.98 -19.57
N HIS A 385 26.86 14.20 -19.30
CA HIS A 385 27.09 15.37 -20.17
C HIS A 385 28.11 16.36 -19.60
N SER A 386 28.97 15.95 -18.66
CA SER A 386 29.97 16.82 -18.02
C SER A 386 30.89 17.57 -19.00
N ALA A 387 31.00 17.09 -20.25
CA ALA A 387 31.85 17.65 -21.31
C ALA A 387 31.07 18.36 -22.44
N GLY A 388 29.75 18.54 -22.32
CA GLY A 388 28.91 19.13 -23.38
C GLY A 388 27.73 19.95 -22.85
N PRO A 389 26.94 20.58 -23.74
CA PRO A 389 25.73 21.29 -23.34
C PRO A 389 24.71 20.27 -22.77
N MET A 390 24.19 20.56 -21.59
CA MET A 390 23.14 19.75 -20.98
C MET A 390 21.85 19.89 -21.78
N PRO A 391 21.22 18.79 -22.20
CA PRO A 391 19.87 18.82 -22.76
C PRO A 391 18.88 19.36 -21.72
N GLU A 392 17.76 19.89 -22.19
CA GLU A 392 16.67 20.32 -21.32
C GLU A 392 16.14 19.12 -20.50
N PRO A 393 16.16 19.19 -19.16
CA PRO A 393 15.77 18.04 -18.35
C PRO A 393 14.27 17.75 -18.46
N SER A 394 13.95 16.49 -18.69
CA SER A 394 12.58 15.95 -18.64
C SER A 394 12.58 14.63 -17.89
N PHE A 395 11.41 14.19 -17.43
CA PHE A 395 11.32 12.91 -16.73
C PHE A 395 11.66 11.73 -17.64
N SER A 396 11.32 11.79 -18.93
CA SER A 396 11.70 10.76 -19.90
C SER A 396 13.22 10.60 -19.98
N LEU A 397 13.95 11.72 -20.03
CA LEU A 397 15.41 11.70 -20.08
C LEU A 397 16.03 11.24 -18.76
N TYR A 398 15.40 11.56 -17.63
CA TYR A 398 15.76 10.99 -16.33
C TYR A 398 15.57 9.47 -16.31
N LEU A 399 14.49 8.96 -16.90
CA LEU A 399 14.25 7.53 -16.98
C LEU A 399 15.31 6.82 -17.84
N ASP A 400 15.77 7.44 -18.92
CA ASP A 400 16.83 6.90 -19.77
C ASP A 400 18.15 6.70 -19.01
N VAL A 401 18.58 7.71 -18.23
CA VAL A 401 19.80 7.57 -17.41
C VAL A 401 19.62 6.63 -16.22
N LEU A 402 18.38 6.41 -15.79
CA LEU A 402 18.02 5.47 -14.73
C LEU A 402 17.82 4.03 -15.25
N ALA A 403 17.83 3.79 -16.56
CA ALA A 403 17.56 2.48 -17.16
C ALA A 403 18.35 1.31 -16.54
N PRO A 404 19.63 1.44 -16.14
CA PRO A 404 20.38 0.37 -15.47
C PRO A 404 19.83 -0.05 -14.09
N TYR A 405 19.02 0.81 -13.47
CA TYR A 405 18.44 0.61 -12.14
C TYR A 405 16.95 0.24 -12.18
N VAL A 406 16.31 0.32 -13.34
CA VAL A 406 14.90 -0.04 -13.51
C VAL A 406 14.69 -1.52 -13.18
N ASN A 407 13.66 -1.80 -12.39
CA ASN A 407 13.28 -3.13 -11.89
C ASN A 407 14.33 -3.81 -11.00
N GLN A 408 15.33 -3.06 -10.52
CA GLN A 408 16.35 -3.52 -9.59
C GLN A 408 16.02 -3.04 -8.17
N VAL A 409 15.42 -3.90 -7.35
CA VAL A 409 14.96 -3.57 -5.99
C VAL A 409 15.99 -4.00 -4.96
N ASN A 410 16.30 -3.14 -3.99
CA ASN A 410 17.30 -3.43 -2.96
C ASN A 410 16.83 -4.59 -2.06
N LEU A 411 17.74 -5.51 -1.75
CA LEU A 411 17.48 -6.62 -0.83
C LEU A 411 18.38 -6.53 0.40
N ILE A 412 17.77 -6.36 1.57
CA ILE A 412 18.51 -6.29 2.83
C ILE A 412 18.76 -7.67 3.41
N ARG A 413 19.96 -7.86 3.97
CA ARG A 413 20.37 -9.06 4.70
C ARG A 413 20.18 -10.36 3.91
N ALA A 414 20.64 -10.38 2.65
CA ALA A 414 20.62 -11.54 1.77
C ALA A 414 21.99 -11.77 1.09
N GLY A 415 22.11 -12.90 0.40
CA GLY A 415 23.29 -13.28 -0.38
C GLY A 415 23.54 -12.36 -1.58
N VAL A 416 22.50 -11.70 -2.08
CA VAL A 416 22.58 -10.69 -3.16
C VAL A 416 22.17 -9.32 -2.64
N PRO A 417 22.68 -8.22 -3.24
CA PRO A 417 22.31 -6.87 -2.82
C PRO A 417 20.97 -6.40 -3.37
N LYS A 418 20.44 -7.03 -4.42
CA LYS A 418 19.24 -6.60 -5.15
C LYS A 418 18.57 -7.75 -5.91
N ILE A 419 17.29 -7.60 -6.19
CA ILE A 419 16.46 -8.49 -7.02
C ILE A 419 16.15 -7.78 -8.34
N ASN A 420 16.18 -8.52 -9.45
CA ASN A 420 15.81 -8.01 -10.77
C ASN A 420 14.41 -8.50 -11.17
N PHE A 421 13.39 -7.66 -11.09
CA PHE A 421 12.01 -8.07 -11.37
C PHE A 421 11.72 -8.36 -12.85
N SER A 422 12.49 -7.79 -13.79
CA SER A 422 12.31 -8.02 -15.23
C SER A 422 13.20 -9.13 -15.81
N GLY A 423 13.97 -9.83 -14.97
CA GLY A 423 14.92 -10.84 -15.46
C GLY A 423 15.55 -11.70 -14.37
N PRO A 424 16.65 -12.41 -14.68
CA PRO A 424 17.36 -13.20 -13.68
C PRO A 424 18.05 -12.30 -12.64
N ASP A 425 18.16 -12.81 -11.41
CA ASP A 425 18.89 -12.13 -10.34
C ASP A 425 20.40 -12.21 -10.59
N CYS A 426 21.14 -11.20 -10.15
CA CYS A 426 22.59 -11.24 -10.21
C CYS A 426 23.14 -12.35 -9.30
N PRO A 427 24.24 -13.01 -9.68
CA PRO A 427 24.89 -13.99 -8.81
C PRO A 427 25.36 -13.33 -7.51
N SER A 428 25.40 -14.13 -6.44
CA SER A 428 25.94 -13.68 -5.15
C SER A 428 27.39 -13.19 -5.31
N ILE A 429 27.65 -12.01 -4.77
CA ILE A 429 29.00 -11.42 -4.68
C ILE A 429 29.63 -11.63 -3.30
N ARG A 430 28.97 -12.40 -2.42
CA ARG A 430 29.49 -12.67 -1.07
C ARG A 430 30.64 -13.66 -1.15
N PRO A 431 31.72 -13.47 -0.37
CA PRO A 431 32.78 -14.45 -0.26
C PRO A 431 32.24 -15.78 0.30
N PRO A 432 32.86 -16.93 -0.03
CA PRO A 432 32.47 -18.23 0.52
C PRO A 432 32.51 -18.23 2.05
N ILE A 433 31.68 -19.07 2.68
CA ILE A 433 31.58 -19.18 4.13
C ILE A 433 32.95 -19.55 4.72
N LEU A 434 33.51 -18.66 5.53
CA LEU A 434 34.73 -18.94 6.30
C LEU A 434 34.35 -19.79 7.53
N LEU A 435 34.59 -21.10 7.45
CA LEU A 435 34.46 -22.01 8.58
C LEU A 435 35.66 -21.84 9.53
N LEU A 436 35.51 -20.95 10.51
CA LEU A 436 36.48 -20.79 11.59
C LEU A 436 36.34 -21.95 12.58
N ARG A 437 37.26 -22.90 12.54
CA ARG A 437 37.35 -23.99 13.53
C ARG A 437 38.38 -23.63 14.58
N VAL A 438 37.93 -23.32 15.80
CA VAL A 438 38.84 -23.07 16.93
C VAL A 438 39.56 -24.37 17.28
N ARG A 439 40.87 -24.45 17.03
CA ARG A 439 41.71 -25.55 17.53
C ARG A 439 42.00 -25.31 19.01
N ARG A 440 41.20 -25.94 19.88
CA ARG A 440 41.32 -26.00 21.35
C ARG A 440 41.70 -24.67 22.01
N TRP A 441 40.68 -23.90 22.41
CA TRP A 441 40.82 -22.91 23.46
C TRP A 441 40.10 -23.45 24.70
N PRO A 442 40.80 -23.86 25.78
CA PRO A 442 40.13 -24.29 27.00
C PRO A 442 39.32 -23.11 27.56
N GLY A 443 38.00 -23.25 27.64
CA GLY A 443 37.10 -22.28 28.27
C GLY A 443 36.37 -21.30 27.34
N VAL A 444 36.55 -21.38 26.01
CA VAL A 444 35.78 -20.53 25.06
C VAL A 444 34.71 -21.36 24.35
N SER A 445 33.44 -20.99 24.52
CA SER A 445 32.31 -21.63 23.83
C SER A 445 32.03 -20.98 22.47
N GLU A 446 31.38 -21.70 21.54
CA GLU A 446 30.96 -21.15 20.23
C GLU A 446 30.16 -19.84 20.37
N GLN A 447 29.40 -19.67 21.46
CA GLN A 447 28.65 -18.45 21.74
C GLN A 447 29.55 -17.22 21.96
N GLN A 448 30.73 -17.39 22.57
CA GLN A 448 31.67 -16.29 22.81
C GLN A 448 32.42 -15.87 21.54
N VAL A 449 32.64 -16.80 20.60
CA VAL A 449 33.26 -16.51 19.30
C VAL A 449 32.32 -15.69 18.41
N TYR A 450 31.01 -15.97 18.46
CA TYR A 450 30.01 -15.20 17.69
C TYR A 450 29.85 -13.75 18.16
N LEU A 451 30.08 -13.45 19.44
CA LEU A 451 29.96 -12.08 19.99
C LEU A 451 31.08 -11.14 19.51
N LEU A 452 32.27 -11.68 19.20
CA LEU A 452 33.42 -10.90 18.73
C LEU A 452 33.33 -10.48 17.25
N GLY A 453 32.45 -11.12 16.46
CA GLY A 453 32.22 -10.76 15.06
C GLY A 453 31.12 -9.71 14.84
N ALA A 454 30.52 -9.21 15.93
CA ALA A 454 29.40 -8.26 15.91
C ALA A 454 29.75 -6.88 16.48
N SER A 455 31.03 -6.61 16.78
CA SER A 455 31.55 -5.28 17.14
C SER A 455 32.07 -4.52 15.94
#